data_AF-A0A6N8V9H2-F1
#
_entry.id   AF-A0A6N8V9H2-F1
#
_cell.length_a   1.000
_cell.length_b   1.000
_cell.length_c   1.000
_cell.angle_alpha   90.00
_cell.angle_beta   90.00
_cell.angle_gamma   90.00
#
_symmetry.space_group_name_H-M   'P 1'
#
loop_
_entity.id
_entity.type
_entity.pdbx_description
1 polymer ?
#
loop_
_entity_poly.entity_id
_entity_poly.type
_entity_poly.pdbx_seq_one_letter_code
_entity_poly.pdbx_strand_id
1 'polypeptide(L)'
;MYRSSHFISLLTALVPTMAWAAPGATAQQRDVVSSQVEVSNSEASLRLEFADGERLTLRFADGVALLDGEALGNYEPGGASDRAWRSLLAEVLSLSDGPLVRELERWSPGAGLGGDDLELLQQVDAALEGAFAGVAQSQGRAPRQRPDEVPAAPEVRPATPPDPSPDFARFRDEIREEVREEVREELRREFEREMSPTRSRSSGYSAPRALRAAGDVLGTVFTYLVAGALALLLMRFAGPRLDSVTREIQHRPGRAGAVGLAGGFLLLPVFVIGAVVLTVSLIGIPLLLVWLPLFPLAVAVAAFAGYVGVSHHVGRWVLDQNWSWLDRVDRNRDAHVLLTGLGALMLPFAAGSALGALPLIGWAGGLIEVLGTIAGVAALFVGFGAVVITRGGRYATSWPGSLDDELETAAEWSTVDDLDDSHGVHDVDDPPSADDTDDTPGEEQ
;
A
#
# COMPACT_ATOMS: atom_id res chain seq x y z
N MET A 1 67.33 -37.29 -29.14
CA MET A 1 67.38 -35.85 -29.47
C MET A 1 66.41 -35.15 -28.52
N TYR A 2 66.94 -34.47 -27.50
CA TYR A 2 67.05 -33.00 -27.45
C TYR A 2 65.65 -32.34 -27.44
N ARG A 3 65.25 -31.52 -26.46
CA ARG A 3 66.05 -30.57 -25.69
C ARG A 3 65.31 -30.08 -24.45
N SER A 4 66.08 -29.99 -23.37
CA SER A 4 66.11 -29.04 -22.25
C SER A 4 65.01 -27.97 -22.13
N SER A 5 64.59 -27.71 -20.89
CA SER A 5 65.25 -26.78 -19.94
C SER A 5 64.40 -26.70 -18.66
N HIS A 6 64.90 -27.13 -17.49
CA HIS A 6 65.62 -26.33 -16.49
C HIS A 6 64.95 -25.01 -16.08
N PHE A 7 64.57 -24.87 -14.79
CA PHE A 7 65.14 -23.98 -13.75
C PHE A 7 64.07 -23.76 -12.64
N ILE A 8 64.30 -24.23 -11.40
CA ILE A 8 64.77 -23.45 -10.22
C ILE A 8 63.67 -22.52 -9.65
N SER A 9 63.37 -22.42 -8.36
CA SER A 9 63.79 -23.07 -7.11
C SER A 9 62.98 -22.44 -5.96
N LEU A 10 63.09 -23.06 -4.78
CA LEU A 10 62.99 -22.48 -3.42
C LEU A 10 61.55 -22.21 -2.90
N LEU A 11 61.19 -22.50 -1.65
CA LEU A 11 62.03 -22.60 -0.45
C LEU A 11 61.34 -23.46 0.63
N THR A 12 62.03 -24.55 0.99
CA THR A 12 62.26 -25.21 2.29
C THR A 12 61.55 -24.75 3.59
N ALA A 13 61.28 -25.76 4.43
CA ALA A 13 61.31 -25.81 5.91
C ALA A 13 60.11 -25.22 6.69
N LEU A 14 59.65 -25.75 7.83
CA LEU A 14 59.94 -26.90 8.71
C LEU A 14 58.97 -26.75 9.91
N VAL A 15 58.20 -27.80 10.28
CA VAL A 15 57.75 -28.27 11.64
C VAL A 15 57.28 -27.22 12.68
N PRO A 16 56.18 -27.39 13.49
CA PRO A 16 55.74 -28.64 14.11
C PRO A 16 54.22 -28.92 14.19
N THR A 17 53.90 -30.18 14.43
CA THR A 17 52.72 -30.66 15.14
C THR A 17 52.68 -30.08 16.56
N MET A 18 51.74 -29.17 16.82
CA MET A 18 51.35 -28.75 18.17
C MET A 18 49.88 -29.13 18.40
N ALA A 19 49.67 -29.98 19.39
CA ALA A 19 48.36 -30.45 19.81
C ALA A 19 47.62 -29.37 20.60
N TRP A 20 46.31 -29.32 20.35
CA TRP A 20 45.24 -29.02 21.30
C TRP A 20 45.19 -27.62 21.93
N ALA A 21 44.42 -26.75 21.28
CA ALA A 21 43.13 -26.29 21.79
C ALA A 21 42.28 -25.90 20.57
N ALA A 22 41.08 -26.45 20.42
CA ALA A 22 40.10 -25.84 19.51
C ALA A 22 39.73 -24.50 20.15
N PRO A 23 40.06 -23.34 19.55
CA PRO A 23 39.62 -22.07 20.09
C PRO A 23 38.13 -21.93 19.77
N GLY A 24 37.31 -22.09 20.81
CA GLY A 24 35.93 -21.61 20.91
C GLY A 24 34.98 -22.07 19.81
N ALA A 25 33.97 -22.85 20.20
CA ALA A 25 32.71 -22.85 19.46
C ALA A 25 32.23 -21.38 19.35
N THR A 26 32.52 -20.74 18.22
CA THR A 26 31.82 -19.55 17.80
C THR A 26 30.46 -20.06 17.34
N ALA A 27 29.42 -19.67 18.07
CA ALA A 27 28.05 -19.87 17.61
C ALA A 27 27.99 -19.41 16.15
N GLN A 28 27.67 -20.32 15.23
CA GLN A 28 27.48 -19.98 13.83
C GLN A 28 26.24 -19.08 13.75
N GLN A 29 26.52 -17.78 13.79
CA GLN A 29 25.56 -16.70 13.64
C GLN A 29 24.88 -16.82 12.28
N ARG A 30 23.55 -16.74 12.26
CA ARG A 30 22.78 -16.83 11.01
C ARG A 30 23.13 -15.67 10.09
N ASP A 31 23.44 -15.99 8.84
CA ASP A 31 23.73 -14.98 7.81
C ASP A 31 22.41 -14.39 7.29
N VAL A 32 22.31 -13.06 7.30
CA VAL A 32 21.13 -12.32 6.84
C VAL A 32 21.32 -12.01 5.37
N VAL A 33 20.41 -12.52 4.52
CA VAL A 33 20.47 -12.37 3.05
C VAL A 33 19.74 -11.12 2.58
N SER A 34 18.71 -10.70 3.32
CA SER A 34 17.92 -9.51 2.98
C SER A 34 17.37 -8.86 4.24
N SER A 35 17.38 -7.53 4.26
CA SER A 35 16.78 -6.71 5.30
C SER A 35 15.91 -5.64 4.65
N GLN A 36 14.68 -5.51 5.13
CA GLN A 36 13.73 -4.48 4.71
C GLN A 36 13.24 -3.74 5.94
N VAL A 37 13.44 -2.42 5.94
CA VAL A 37 12.98 -1.51 6.99
C VAL A 37 11.92 -0.59 6.41
N GLU A 38 10.78 -0.47 7.10
CA GLU A 38 9.70 0.43 6.73
C GLU A 38 9.36 1.32 7.93
N VAL A 39 9.49 2.64 7.76
CA VAL A 39 9.17 3.62 8.80
C VAL A 39 8.23 4.67 8.22
N SER A 40 7.07 4.82 8.85
CA SER A 40 6.04 5.81 8.55
C SER A 40 5.48 6.41 9.83
N ASN A 41 4.59 7.40 9.73
CA ASN A 41 3.97 8.03 10.89
C ASN A 41 3.10 7.06 11.71
N SER A 42 2.52 6.04 11.09
CA SER A 42 1.61 5.07 11.74
C SER A 42 2.20 3.67 11.92
N GLU A 43 3.31 3.35 11.24
CA GLU A 43 3.91 2.01 11.25
C GLU A 43 5.44 2.08 11.26
N ALA A 44 6.06 1.19 12.02
CA ALA A 44 7.50 0.97 12.06
C ALA A 44 7.78 -0.54 12.03
N SER A 45 8.30 -1.07 10.93
CA SER A 45 8.53 -2.50 10.74
C SER A 45 9.95 -2.84 10.26
N LEU A 46 10.43 -4.00 10.72
CA LEU A 46 11.68 -4.63 10.35
C LEU A 46 11.38 -6.04 9.86
N ARG A 47 11.84 -6.37 8.64
CA ARG A 47 11.79 -7.71 8.09
C ARG A 47 13.19 -8.18 7.74
N LEU A 48 13.57 -9.32 8.30
CA LEU A 48 14.84 -9.99 8.02
C LEU A 48 14.56 -11.34 7.33
N GLU A 49 15.37 -11.67 6.34
CA GLU A 49 15.39 -12.98 5.69
C GLU A 49 16.79 -13.60 5.84
N PHE A 50 16.83 -14.80 6.39
CA PHE A 50 18.06 -15.54 6.68
C PHE A 50 18.42 -16.50 5.54
N ALA A 51 19.68 -16.91 5.47
CA ALA A 51 20.19 -17.80 4.43
C ALA A 51 19.56 -19.21 4.43
N ASP A 52 18.96 -19.63 5.54
CA ASP A 52 18.20 -20.87 5.65
C ASP A 52 16.73 -20.74 5.20
N GLY A 53 16.31 -19.55 4.77
CA GLY A 53 14.96 -19.25 4.30
C GLY A 53 13.96 -18.91 5.41
N GLU A 54 14.39 -18.88 6.68
CA GLU A 54 13.55 -18.34 7.75
C GLU A 54 13.42 -16.82 7.64
N ARG A 55 12.29 -16.30 8.11
CA ARG A 55 12.01 -14.86 8.11
C ARG A 55 11.58 -14.43 9.49
N LEU A 56 12.03 -13.25 9.88
CA LEU A 56 11.62 -12.56 11.09
C LEU A 56 10.95 -11.25 10.69
N THR A 57 9.73 -11.01 11.16
CA THR A 57 9.01 -9.76 10.96
C THR A 57 8.59 -9.16 12.30
N LEU A 58 9.18 -8.02 12.65
CA LEU A 58 8.79 -7.21 13.80
C LEU A 58 8.06 -5.96 13.31
N ARG A 59 6.87 -5.68 13.83
CA ARG A 59 6.02 -4.58 13.37
C ARG A 59 5.35 -3.87 14.54
N PHE A 60 5.55 -2.56 14.64
CA PHE A 60 4.80 -1.68 15.53
C PHE A 60 3.80 -0.89 14.68
N ALA A 61 2.51 -1.17 14.83
CA ALA A 61 1.44 -0.46 14.13
C ALA A 61 0.16 -0.44 14.97
N ASP A 62 -0.63 0.62 14.82
CA ASP A 62 -1.95 0.76 15.46
C ASP A 62 -1.94 0.56 16.99
N GLY A 63 -0.82 0.89 17.66
CA GLY A 63 -0.64 0.75 19.11
C GLY A 63 -0.38 -0.70 19.57
N VAL A 64 -0.08 -1.62 18.65
CA VAL A 64 0.24 -3.02 18.96
C VAL A 64 1.57 -3.43 18.31
N ALA A 65 2.42 -4.07 19.11
CA ALA A 65 3.65 -4.68 18.67
C ALA A 65 3.40 -6.14 18.24
N LEU A 66 3.87 -6.49 17.05
CA LEU A 66 3.65 -7.79 16.42
C LEU A 66 5.01 -8.45 16.09
N LEU A 67 5.13 -9.75 16.37
CA LEU A 67 6.22 -10.62 15.95
C LEU A 67 5.65 -11.73 15.06
N ASP A 68 6.06 -11.78 13.80
CA ASP A 68 5.58 -12.72 12.78
C ASP A 68 4.04 -12.80 12.69
N GLY A 69 3.37 -11.70 13.04
CA GLY A 69 1.91 -11.57 13.05
C GLY A 69 1.23 -11.88 14.38
N GLU A 70 1.96 -12.33 15.40
CA GLU A 70 1.47 -12.56 16.77
C GLU A 70 1.69 -11.32 17.65
N ALA A 71 0.70 -10.97 18.48
CA ALA A 71 0.80 -9.79 19.35
C ALA A 71 1.76 -10.04 20.52
N LEU A 72 2.82 -9.23 20.60
CA LEU A 72 3.75 -9.18 21.72
C LEU A 72 3.20 -8.33 22.87
N GLY A 73 2.53 -7.23 22.54
CA GLY A 73 1.96 -6.32 23.54
C GLY A 73 1.46 -5.02 22.93
N ASN A 74 0.86 -4.19 23.77
CA ASN A 74 0.39 -2.87 23.38
C ASN A 74 1.45 -1.81 23.69
N TYR A 75 1.49 -0.76 22.89
CA TYR A 75 2.36 0.39 23.09
C TYR A 75 1.61 1.68 22.79
N GLU A 76 2.03 2.80 23.37
CA GLU A 76 1.46 4.10 23.06
C GLU A 76 2.13 4.70 21.80
N PRO A 77 1.39 5.05 20.73
CA PRO A 77 1.96 5.71 19.56
C PRO A 77 2.66 7.02 19.92
N GLY A 78 3.94 7.18 19.56
CA GLY A 78 4.78 8.31 19.98
C GLY A 78 5.32 8.19 21.41
N GLY A 79 5.00 7.12 22.12
CA GLY A 79 5.46 6.79 23.48
C GLY A 79 6.94 6.44 23.54
N ALA A 80 7.40 5.93 24.69
CA ALA A 80 8.81 5.66 24.91
C ALA A 80 9.30 4.43 24.11
N SER A 81 8.51 3.34 24.10
CA SER A 81 8.78 2.12 23.35
C SER A 81 8.81 2.33 21.83
N ASP A 82 7.82 3.06 21.30
CA ASP A 82 7.72 3.41 19.87
C ASP A 82 8.91 4.28 19.40
N ARG A 83 9.27 5.30 20.19
CA ARG A 83 10.41 6.17 19.85
C ARG A 83 11.73 5.41 19.91
N ALA A 84 11.91 4.53 20.88
CA ALA A 84 13.11 3.70 20.99
C ALA A 84 13.24 2.76 19.77
N TRP A 85 12.14 2.10 19.37
CA TRP A 85 12.11 1.24 18.20
C TRP A 85 12.37 2.01 16.90
N ARG A 86 11.70 3.14 16.69
CA ARG A 86 11.93 4.00 15.50
C ARG A 86 13.33 4.56 15.44
N SER A 87 13.95 4.86 16.58
CA SER A 87 15.34 5.31 16.64
C SER A 87 16.29 4.20 16.20
N LEU A 88 16.08 2.95 16.63
CA LEU A 88 16.86 1.80 16.17
C LEU A 88 16.72 1.62 14.66
N LEU A 89 15.50 1.65 14.13
CA LEU A 89 15.28 1.50 12.69
C LEU A 89 15.94 2.61 11.88
N ALA A 90 15.94 3.85 12.39
CA ALA A 90 16.64 4.98 11.77
C ALA A 90 18.16 4.79 11.71
N GLU A 91 18.75 4.17 12.73
CA GLU A 91 20.19 3.86 12.78
C GLU A 91 20.54 2.73 11.81
N VAL A 92 19.72 1.67 11.80
CA VAL A 92 19.92 0.47 11.00
C VAL A 92 19.62 0.69 9.50
N LEU A 93 18.78 1.67 9.15
CA LEU A 93 18.46 2.06 7.76
C LEU A 93 19.69 2.35 6.89
N SER A 94 20.80 2.77 7.50
CA SER A 94 22.05 3.09 6.81
C SER A 94 23.04 1.93 6.70
N LEU A 95 22.74 0.80 7.35
CA LEU A 95 23.64 -0.34 7.50
C LEU A 95 23.20 -1.50 6.59
N SER A 96 24.16 -2.11 5.90
CA SER A 96 23.96 -3.32 5.09
C SER A 96 24.59 -4.53 5.78
N ASP A 97 23.90 -5.68 5.74
CA ASP A 97 24.41 -7.02 6.11
C ASP A 97 25.02 -7.14 7.52
N GLY A 98 26.28 -7.58 7.65
CA GLY A 98 26.94 -7.85 8.93
C GLY A 98 27.04 -6.66 9.90
N PRO A 99 27.28 -5.40 9.44
CA PRO A 99 27.07 -4.20 10.26
C PRO A 99 25.68 -4.08 10.87
N LEU A 100 24.61 -4.41 10.13
CA LEU A 100 23.23 -4.36 10.62
C LEU A 100 23.00 -5.40 11.72
N VAL A 101 23.47 -6.64 11.52
CA VAL A 101 23.29 -7.71 12.52
C VAL A 101 23.99 -7.36 13.83
N ARG A 102 25.22 -6.84 13.75
CA ARG A 102 25.97 -6.42 14.94
C ARG A 102 25.34 -5.24 15.67
N GLU A 103 24.57 -4.40 14.97
CA GLU A 103 23.87 -3.29 15.60
C GLU A 103 22.59 -3.78 16.28
N LEU A 104 21.82 -4.65 15.62
CA LEU A 104 20.63 -5.27 16.20
C LEU A 104 20.95 -6.14 17.42
N GLU A 105 22.07 -6.86 17.42
CA GLU A 105 22.51 -7.66 18.58
C GLU A 105 23.06 -6.83 19.74
N ARG A 106 23.51 -5.60 19.50
CA ARG A 106 24.01 -4.71 20.56
C ARG A 106 22.94 -3.80 21.12
N TRP A 107 21.85 -3.66 20.39
CA TRP A 107 20.73 -2.86 20.84
C TRP A 107 20.20 -3.44 22.16
N SER A 108 19.85 -2.54 23.07
CA SER A 108 19.25 -2.91 24.34
C SER A 108 18.27 -1.81 24.74
N PRO A 109 17.14 -2.15 25.39
CA PRO A 109 16.20 -1.15 25.87
C PRO A 109 16.91 -0.16 26.81
N GLY A 110 16.78 1.15 26.54
CA GLY A 110 17.45 2.18 27.33
C GLY A 110 17.04 2.12 28.82
N ALA A 111 18.01 2.27 29.73
CA ALA A 111 17.83 2.13 31.19
C ALA A 111 16.87 3.15 31.86
N GLY A 112 16.29 4.08 31.09
CA GLY A 112 15.28 5.04 31.55
C GLY A 112 13.83 4.62 31.27
N LEU A 113 13.61 3.45 30.67
CA LEU A 113 12.28 2.87 30.40
C LEU A 113 11.77 2.16 31.66
N GLY A 114 10.49 2.31 31.97
CA GLY A 114 9.86 1.65 33.12
C GLY A 114 8.49 1.06 32.77
N GLY A 115 8.06 0.08 33.56
CA GLY A 115 6.75 -0.57 33.40
C GLY A 115 6.63 -1.38 32.11
N ASP A 116 5.43 -1.38 31.54
CA ASP A 116 5.02 -2.19 30.39
C ASP A 116 5.89 -1.93 29.13
N ASP A 117 6.39 -0.70 28.95
CA ASP A 117 7.27 -0.34 27.84
C ASP A 117 8.61 -1.08 27.87
N LEU A 118 9.15 -1.31 29.08
CA LEU A 118 10.41 -2.03 29.25
C LEU A 118 10.21 -3.52 29.01
N GLU A 119 9.11 -4.10 29.53
CA GLU A 119 8.78 -5.51 29.32
C GLU A 119 8.57 -5.81 27.82
N LEU A 120 7.87 -4.94 27.11
CA LEU A 120 7.66 -5.08 25.67
C LEU A 120 8.99 -5.07 24.90
N LEU A 121 9.85 -4.09 25.18
CA LEU A 121 11.13 -4.00 24.46
C LEU A 121 12.11 -5.10 24.82
N GLN A 122 12.05 -5.66 26.04
CA GLN A 122 12.81 -6.86 26.40
C GLN A 122 12.32 -8.10 25.64
N GLN A 123 11.02 -8.22 25.37
CA GLN A 123 10.49 -9.30 24.53
C GLN A 123 10.95 -9.16 23.08
N VAL A 124 11.01 -7.93 22.56
CA VAL A 124 11.55 -7.64 21.22
C VAL A 124 13.04 -8.00 21.15
N ASP A 125 13.82 -7.63 22.15
CA ASP A 125 15.24 -7.96 22.27
C ASP A 125 15.48 -9.48 22.28
N ALA A 126 14.75 -10.19 23.14
CA ALA A 126 14.81 -11.66 23.20
C ALA A 126 14.38 -12.34 21.90
N ALA A 127 13.42 -11.77 21.16
CA ALA A 127 13.00 -12.28 19.86
C ALA A 127 14.09 -12.09 18.79
N LEU A 128 14.78 -10.96 18.79
CA LEU A 128 15.93 -10.71 17.92
C LEU A 128 17.07 -11.70 18.22
N GLU A 129 17.47 -11.83 19.49
CA GLU A 129 18.51 -12.78 19.90
C GLU A 129 18.14 -14.22 19.52
N GLY A 130 16.89 -14.62 19.76
CA GLY A 130 16.37 -15.96 19.42
C GLY A 130 16.42 -16.25 17.91
N ALA A 131 16.11 -15.25 17.09
CA ALA A 131 16.17 -15.38 15.63
C ALA A 131 17.60 -15.57 15.13
N PHE A 132 18.58 -14.89 15.73
CA PHE A 132 20.00 -15.03 15.38
C PHE A 132 20.64 -16.32 15.92
N ALA A 133 20.14 -16.86 17.04
CA ALA A 133 20.68 -18.07 17.70
C ALA A 133 20.21 -19.42 17.09
N GLY A 134 19.20 -19.40 16.20
CA GLY A 134 18.46 -20.57 15.75
C GLY A 134 19.18 -21.58 14.84
N VAL A 135 20.24 -22.27 15.28
CA VAL A 135 20.72 -23.50 14.59
C VAL A 135 20.70 -24.73 15.52
N ALA A 136 20.57 -24.54 16.84
CA ALA A 136 20.72 -25.64 17.80
C ALA A 136 19.46 -26.50 18.03
N GLN A 137 18.25 -26.00 17.76
CA GLN A 137 17.02 -26.70 18.20
C GLN A 137 16.33 -27.54 17.12
N SER A 138 16.57 -27.28 15.83
CA SER A 138 15.95 -28.02 14.72
C SER A 138 16.69 -29.32 14.33
N GLN A 139 17.90 -29.56 14.85
CA GLN A 139 18.62 -30.83 14.65
C GLN A 139 18.28 -31.93 15.68
N GLY A 140 17.44 -31.63 16.69
CA GLY A 140 17.15 -32.55 17.80
C GLY A 140 15.93 -33.47 17.64
N ARG A 141 15.12 -33.35 16.58
CA ARG A 141 13.85 -34.07 16.47
C ARG A 141 13.70 -34.86 15.17
N ALA A 142 14.29 -36.06 15.20
CA ALA A 142 13.85 -37.33 14.58
C ALA A 142 15.03 -38.08 13.90
N PRO A 143 15.31 -39.34 14.28
CA PRO A 143 16.28 -40.16 13.57
C PRO A 143 15.69 -40.52 12.20
N ARG A 144 16.19 -39.92 11.12
CA ARG A 144 15.93 -40.41 9.77
C ARG A 144 16.50 -41.83 9.69
N GLN A 145 15.60 -42.80 9.62
CA GLN A 145 15.92 -44.17 9.23
C GLN A 145 16.70 -44.11 7.91
N ARG A 146 17.92 -44.63 7.99
CA ARG A 146 18.83 -44.88 6.88
C ARG A 146 18.11 -45.86 5.94
N PRO A 147 17.74 -45.50 4.70
CA PRO A 147 17.34 -46.49 3.71
C PRO A 147 18.58 -47.33 3.42
N ASP A 148 18.45 -48.63 3.65
CA ASP A 148 19.50 -49.60 3.38
C ASP A 148 19.95 -49.54 1.91
N GLU A 149 21.26 -49.70 1.77
CA GLU A 149 22.04 -50.09 0.59
C GLU A 149 21.28 -50.31 -0.73
N VAL A 150 21.34 -49.31 -1.61
CA VAL A 150 21.30 -49.55 -3.06
C VAL A 150 22.74 -49.84 -3.50
N PRO A 151 23.04 -51.03 -4.09
CA PRO A 151 24.39 -51.35 -4.53
C PRO A 151 24.82 -50.40 -5.65
N ALA A 152 26.07 -49.94 -5.58
CA ALA A 152 26.70 -49.05 -6.55
C ALA A 152 26.51 -49.55 -7.99
N ALA A 153 25.67 -48.84 -8.75
CA ALA A 153 25.62 -48.98 -10.20
C ALA A 153 26.96 -48.50 -10.78
N PRO A 154 27.51 -49.19 -11.80
CA PRO A 154 28.78 -48.81 -12.40
C PRO A 154 28.67 -47.42 -13.03
N GLU A 155 29.68 -46.60 -12.78
CA GLU A 155 29.84 -45.23 -13.24
C GLU A 155 29.80 -45.19 -14.78
N VAL A 156 28.61 -44.93 -15.35
CA VAL A 156 28.45 -44.70 -16.78
C VAL A 156 28.99 -43.30 -17.06
N ARG A 157 30.23 -43.24 -17.55
CA ARG A 157 30.78 -42.00 -18.14
C ARG A 157 29.79 -41.52 -19.20
N PRO A 158 29.30 -40.26 -19.14
CA PRO A 158 28.42 -39.75 -20.18
C PRO A 158 29.18 -39.82 -21.51
N ALA A 159 28.70 -40.66 -22.42
CA ALA A 159 29.25 -40.74 -23.76
C ALA A 159 29.12 -39.35 -24.39
N THR A 160 30.24 -38.79 -24.85
CA THR A 160 30.24 -37.59 -25.69
C THR A 160 29.24 -37.82 -26.83
N PRO A 161 28.21 -36.97 -26.99
CA PRO A 161 27.24 -37.16 -28.04
C PRO A 161 27.97 -37.25 -29.39
N PRO A 162 27.61 -38.20 -30.26
CA PRO A 162 28.24 -38.33 -31.57
C PRO A 162 28.10 -37.01 -32.33
N ASP A 163 29.20 -36.55 -32.93
CA ASP A 163 29.23 -35.36 -33.78
C ASP A 163 28.15 -35.51 -34.86
N PRO A 164 27.13 -34.63 -34.92
CA PRO A 164 26.04 -34.78 -35.88
C PRO A 164 26.62 -34.83 -37.29
N SER A 165 26.21 -35.84 -38.06
CA SER A 165 26.61 -35.99 -39.46
C SER A 165 26.44 -34.67 -40.22
N PRO A 166 27.35 -34.29 -41.12
CA PRO A 166 27.35 -32.97 -41.78
C PRO A 166 26.03 -32.64 -42.49
N ASP A 167 25.28 -33.66 -42.95
CA ASP A 167 23.96 -33.47 -43.55
C ASP A 167 22.89 -33.04 -42.53
N PHE A 168 22.96 -33.54 -41.29
CA PHE A 168 22.05 -33.16 -40.22
C PHE A 168 22.37 -31.75 -39.68
N ALA A 169 23.65 -31.36 -39.68
CA ALA A 169 24.04 -29.99 -39.35
C ALA A 169 23.49 -29.00 -40.39
N ARG A 170 23.68 -29.29 -41.69
CA ARG A 170 23.16 -28.46 -42.79
C ARG A 170 21.63 -28.36 -42.76
N PHE A 171 20.93 -29.47 -42.58
CA PHE A 171 19.47 -29.49 -42.49
C PHE A 171 18.94 -28.68 -41.30
N ARG A 172 19.63 -28.74 -40.15
CA ARG A 172 19.24 -27.98 -38.96
C ARG A 172 19.47 -26.47 -39.13
N ASP A 173 20.52 -26.09 -39.85
CA ASP A 173 20.81 -24.69 -40.16
C ASP A 173 19.82 -24.14 -41.20
N GLU A 174 19.45 -24.95 -42.20
CA GLU A 174 18.43 -24.63 -43.20
C GLU A 174 17.04 -24.43 -42.56
N ILE A 175 16.59 -25.37 -41.70
CA ILE A 175 15.34 -25.21 -40.94
C ILE A 175 15.41 -23.99 -40.00
N ARG A 176 16.56 -23.72 -39.38
CA ARG A 176 16.69 -22.61 -38.43
C ARG A 176 16.66 -21.25 -39.14
N GLU A 177 17.16 -21.14 -40.36
CA GLU A 177 17.02 -19.91 -41.16
C GLU A 177 15.60 -19.74 -41.67
N GLU A 178 15.00 -20.79 -42.24
CA GLU A 178 13.64 -20.74 -42.80
C GLU A 178 12.60 -20.40 -41.72
N VAL A 179 12.66 -21.07 -40.56
CA VAL A 179 11.75 -20.80 -39.43
C VAL A 179 12.04 -19.43 -38.82
N ARG A 180 13.28 -18.95 -38.80
CA ARG A 180 13.60 -17.62 -38.24
C ARG A 180 13.10 -16.49 -39.14
N GLU A 181 13.15 -16.65 -40.45
CA GLU A 181 12.62 -15.66 -41.38
C GLU A 181 11.09 -15.67 -41.38
N GLU A 182 10.46 -16.85 -41.41
CA GLU A 182 9.01 -16.98 -41.39
C GLU A 182 8.41 -16.46 -40.07
N VAL A 183 8.96 -16.86 -38.92
CA VAL A 183 8.49 -16.40 -37.60
C VAL A 183 8.75 -14.90 -37.40
N ARG A 184 9.85 -14.34 -37.93
CA ARG A 184 10.11 -12.90 -37.82
C ARG A 184 9.18 -12.07 -38.70
N GLU A 185 8.85 -12.56 -39.89
CA GLU A 185 7.88 -11.89 -40.75
C GLU A 185 6.46 -12.03 -40.23
N GLU A 186 6.09 -13.20 -39.69
CA GLU A 186 4.76 -13.45 -39.15
C GLU A 186 4.53 -12.68 -37.84
N LEU A 187 5.49 -12.67 -36.92
CA LEU A 187 5.46 -11.80 -35.73
C LEU A 187 5.41 -10.32 -36.11
N ARG A 188 6.14 -9.87 -37.14
CA ARG A 188 6.10 -8.47 -37.57
C ARG A 188 4.74 -8.09 -38.16
N ARG A 189 4.14 -8.98 -38.96
CA ARG A 189 2.81 -8.78 -39.53
C ARG A 189 1.71 -8.85 -38.47
N GLU A 190 1.82 -9.73 -37.47
CA GLU A 190 0.87 -9.79 -36.34
C GLU A 190 1.03 -8.58 -35.42
N PHE A 191 2.26 -8.18 -35.06
CA PHE A 191 2.49 -6.96 -34.31
C PHE A 191 1.96 -5.72 -35.06
N GLU A 192 2.14 -5.60 -36.37
CA GLU A 192 1.55 -4.48 -37.13
C GLU A 192 0.02 -4.53 -37.18
N ARG A 193 -0.58 -5.73 -37.11
CA ARG A 193 -2.04 -5.93 -37.19
C ARG A 193 -2.72 -5.74 -35.83
N GLU A 194 -2.07 -6.15 -34.72
CA GLU A 194 -2.55 -5.94 -33.34
C GLU A 194 -2.19 -4.57 -32.79
N MET A 195 -1.03 -4.03 -33.15
CA MET A 195 -0.57 -2.70 -32.73
C MET A 195 -1.07 -1.59 -33.66
N SER A 196 -1.97 -1.91 -34.59
CA SER A 196 -2.88 -0.95 -35.21
C SER A 196 -4.08 -0.79 -34.27
N PRO A 197 -4.06 0.16 -33.32
CA PRO A 197 -5.24 0.44 -32.53
C PRO A 197 -6.36 0.78 -33.50
N THR A 198 -7.54 0.26 -33.18
CA THR A 198 -8.80 0.67 -33.77
C THR A 198 -9.05 2.15 -33.43
N ARG A 199 -8.28 3.06 -34.03
CA ARG A 199 -8.53 4.49 -34.03
C ARG A 199 -9.07 4.85 -35.40
N SER A 200 -10.36 5.14 -35.38
CA SER A 200 -11.09 5.96 -36.33
C SER A 200 -10.23 6.63 -37.41
N ARG A 201 -10.46 6.16 -38.62
CA ARG A 201 -10.31 6.85 -39.89
C ARG A 201 -10.78 8.32 -39.79
N SER A 202 -9.87 9.28 -39.62
CA SER A 202 -10.03 10.63 -40.16
C SER A 202 -8.71 11.37 -40.32
N SER A 203 -8.40 11.67 -41.59
CA SER A 203 -7.55 12.76 -42.09
C SER A 203 -6.04 12.68 -41.86
N GLY A 204 -5.35 12.25 -42.91
CA GLY A 204 -3.91 12.41 -43.07
C GLY A 204 -3.53 13.87 -43.26
N TYR A 205 -3.11 14.50 -42.18
CA TYR A 205 -2.17 15.63 -42.20
C TYR A 205 -1.16 15.36 -41.10
N SER A 206 0.11 15.19 -41.46
CA SER A 206 1.22 15.12 -40.52
C SER A 206 1.38 16.48 -39.85
N ALA A 207 0.58 16.72 -38.81
CA ALA A 207 0.62 17.96 -38.07
C ALA A 207 1.99 18.10 -37.37
N PRO A 208 2.64 19.27 -37.42
CA PRO A 208 3.88 19.55 -36.68
C PRO A 208 3.74 19.17 -35.20
N ARG A 209 4.84 18.73 -34.56
CA ARG A 209 4.86 18.27 -33.15
C ARG A 209 4.14 19.20 -32.16
N ALA A 210 4.15 20.51 -32.42
CA ALA A 210 3.42 21.51 -31.65
C ALA A 210 1.89 21.30 -31.64
N LEU A 211 1.29 20.86 -32.75
CA LEU A 211 -0.14 20.56 -32.83
C LEU A 211 -0.51 19.25 -32.11
N ARG A 212 0.41 18.28 -31.99
CA ARG A 212 0.17 17.08 -31.18
C ARG A 212 0.18 17.40 -29.69
N ALA A 213 1.19 18.16 -29.22
CA ALA A 213 1.24 18.61 -27.83
C ALA A 213 0.01 19.45 -27.46
N ALA A 214 -0.44 20.34 -28.35
CA ALA A 214 -1.68 21.09 -28.15
C ALA A 214 -2.93 20.18 -28.11
N GLY A 215 -2.96 19.13 -28.93
CA GLY A 215 -4.03 18.12 -28.94
C GLY A 215 -4.10 17.32 -27.63
N ASP A 216 -2.95 16.95 -27.06
CA ASP A 216 -2.89 16.21 -25.79
C ASP A 216 -3.37 17.08 -24.62
N VAL A 217 -2.93 18.34 -24.54
CA VAL A 217 -3.41 19.30 -23.52
C VAL A 217 -4.91 19.53 -23.66
N LEU A 218 -5.40 19.73 -24.90
CA LEU A 218 -6.84 19.88 -25.16
C LEU A 218 -7.62 18.61 -24.77
N GLY A 219 -7.05 17.44 -25.00
CA GLY A 219 -7.61 16.15 -24.57
C GLY A 219 -7.73 16.04 -23.05
N THR A 220 -6.72 16.47 -22.30
CA THR A 220 -6.74 16.51 -20.83
C THR A 220 -7.80 17.49 -20.33
N VAL A 221 -7.88 18.69 -20.91
CA VAL A 221 -8.90 19.69 -20.56
C VAL A 221 -10.31 19.18 -20.87
N PHE A 222 -10.50 18.57 -22.04
CA PHE A 222 -11.78 17.98 -22.41
C PHE A 222 -12.17 16.84 -21.46
N THR A 223 -11.24 15.96 -21.11
CA THR A 223 -11.44 14.88 -20.14
C THR A 223 -11.82 15.45 -18.77
N TYR A 224 -11.15 16.51 -18.33
CA TYR A 224 -11.48 17.22 -17.09
C TYR A 224 -12.90 17.81 -17.12
N LEU A 225 -13.29 18.45 -18.22
CA LEU A 225 -14.64 19.00 -18.39
C LEU A 225 -15.71 17.91 -18.37
N VAL A 226 -15.47 16.79 -19.06
CA VAL A 226 -16.40 15.65 -19.09
C VAL A 226 -16.49 14.99 -17.71
N ALA A 227 -15.35 14.73 -17.05
CA ALA A 227 -15.31 14.16 -15.72
C ALA A 227 -15.97 15.08 -14.68
N GLY A 228 -15.70 16.38 -14.74
CA GLY A 228 -16.32 17.39 -13.89
C GLY A 228 -17.83 17.47 -14.10
N ALA A 229 -18.29 17.48 -15.36
CA ALA A 229 -19.72 17.46 -15.68
C ALA A 229 -20.40 16.17 -15.18
N LEU A 230 -19.76 15.03 -15.34
CA LEU A 230 -20.27 13.74 -14.86
C LEU A 230 -20.29 13.69 -13.32
N ALA A 231 -19.29 14.28 -12.66
CA ALA A 231 -19.22 14.35 -11.21
C ALA A 231 -20.30 15.28 -10.64
N LEU A 232 -20.55 16.43 -11.27
CA LEU A 232 -21.65 17.33 -10.93
C LEU A 232 -23.01 16.66 -11.15
N LEU A 233 -23.17 15.93 -12.25
CA LEU A 233 -24.37 15.13 -12.52
C LEU A 233 -24.56 14.10 -11.39
N LEU A 234 -23.52 13.36 -11.04
CA LEU A 234 -23.57 12.37 -9.99
C LEU A 234 -23.93 13.00 -8.64
N MET A 235 -23.33 14.13 -8.27
CA MET A 235 -23.64 14.84 -7.03
C MET A 235 -25.10 15.30 -6.99
N ARG A 236 -25.64 15.74 -8.13
CA ARG A 236 -27.04 16.18 -8.24
C ARG A 236 -28.05 15.04 -8.04
N PHE A 237 -27.71 13.82 -8.43
CA PHE A 237 -28.60 12.64 -8.34
C PHE A 237 -28.32 11.76 -7.11
N ALA A 238 -27.09 11.74 -6.61
CA ALA A 238 -26.62 10.81 -5.59
C ALA A 238 -25.99 11.50 -4.36
N GLY A 239 -26.14 12.82 -4.20
CA GLY A 239 -25.54 13.62 -3.11
C GLY A 239 -25.55 12.94 -1.73
N PRO A 240 -26.73 12.57 -1.18
CA PRO A 240 -26.80 11.92 0.14
C PRO A 240 -26.03 10.60 0.25
N ARG A 241 -25.91 9.86 -0.86
CA ARG A 241 -25.16 8.59 -0.91
C ARG A 241 -23.66 8.85 -0.98
N LEU A 242 -23.25 9.91 -1.67
CA LEU A 242 -21.84 10.32 -1.76
C LEU A 242 -21.30 10.83 -0.42
N ASP A 243 -22.14 11.46 0.40
CA ASP A 243 -21.73 11.90 1.74
C ASP A 243 -21.27 10.73 2.61
N SER A 244 -22.03 9.62 2.60
CA SER A 244 -21.65 8.39 3.31
C SER A 244 -20.33 7.80 2.80
N VAL A 245 -20.13 7.77 1.48
CA VAL A 245 -18.89 7.29 0.85
C VAL A 245 -17.71 8.19 1.24
N THR A 246 -17.91 9.50 1.22
CA THR A 246 -16.87 10.49 1.54
C THR A 246 -16.46 10.42 3.01
N ARG A 247 -17.42 10.21 3.92
CA ARG A 247 -17.14 9.98 5.35
C ARG A 247 -16.29 8.73 5.56
N GLU A 248 -16.60 7.61 4.88
CA GLU A 248 -15.81 6.39 5.00
C GLU A 248 -14.35 6.60 4.56
N ILE A 249 -14.13 7.31 3.45
CA ILE A 249 -12.79 7.63 2.94
C ILE A 249 -11.98 8.44 3.97
N GLN A 250 -12.63 9.38 4.67
CA GLN A 250 -11.97 10.26 5.64
C GLN A 250 -11.53 9.53 6.90
N HIS A 251 -12.36 8.62 7.41
CA HIS A 251 -12.08 7.98 8.69
C HIS A 251 -11.16 6.76 8.52
N ARG A 252 -11.23 6.03 7.39
CA ARG A 252 -10.50 4.76 7.20
C ARG A 252 -10.00 4.56 5.77
N PRO A 253 -9.12 5.43 5.25
CA PRO A 253 -8.65 5.36 3.87
C PRO A 253 -7.92 4.04 3.57
N GLY A 254 -7.13 3.53 4.52
CA GLY A 254 -6.40 2.26 4.36
C GLY A 254 -7.33 1.05 4.20
N ARG A 255 -8.37 0.94 5.05
CA ARG A 255 -9.37 -0.12 4.95
C ARG A 255 -10.17 -0.03 3.66
N ALA A 256 -10.59 1.18 3.28
CA ALA A 256 -11.28 1.41 2.02
C ALA A 256 -10.39 1.00 0.82
N GLY A 257 -9.12 1.37 0.82
CA GLY A 257 -8.15 0.95 -0.20
C GLY A 257 -7.98 -0.57 -0.28
N ALA A 258 -7.81 -1.25 0.86
CA ALA A 258 -7.68 -2.70 0.92
C ALA A 258 -8.93 -3.43 0.38
N VAL A 259 -10.13 -2.97 0.78
CA VAL A 259 -11.39 -3.51 0.25
C VAL A 259 -11.55 -3.21 -1.24
N GLY A 260 -11.09 -2.04 -1.69
CA GLY A 260 -11.08 -1.68 -3.10
C GLY A 260 -10.21 -2.61 -3.94
N LEU A 261 -9.00 -2.92 -3.49
CA LEU A 261 -8.10 -3.87 -4.13
C LEU A 261 -8.68 -5.29 -4.15
N ALA A 262 -9.17 -5.77 -3.00
CA ALA A 262 -9.81 -7.08 -2.90
C ALA A 262 -11.04 -7.18 -3.81
N GLY A 263 -11.88 -6.13 -3.81
CA GLY A 263 -13.04 -6.01 -4.68
C GLY A 263 -12.63 -6.00 -6.15
N GLY A 264 -11.59 -5.25 -6.52
CA GLY A 264 -11.02 -5.20 -7.86
C GLY A 264 -10.56 -6.57 -8.37
N PHE A 265 -9.88 -7.35 -7.53
CA PHE A 265 -9.49 -8.72 -7.85
C PHE A 265 -10.69 -9.66 -8.00
N LEU A 266 -11.74 -9.45 -7.19
CA LEU A 266 -12.98 -10.24 -7.23
C LEU A 266 -13.91 -9.88 -8.40
N LEU A 267 -13.73 -8.75 -9.08
CA LEU A 267 -14.57 -8.34 -10.20
C LEU A 267 -14.55 -9.35 -11.35
N LEU A 268 -13.35 -9.79 -11.75
CA LEU A 268 -13.17 -10.72 -12.85
C LEU A 268 -13.83 -12.09 -12.57
N PRO A 269 -13.55 -12.78 -11.45
CA PRO A 269 -14.19 -14.06 -11.17
C PRO A 269 -15.71 -13.92 -10.99
N VAL A 270 -16.21 -12.85 -10.36
CA VAL A 270 -17.67 -12.62 -10.23
C VAL A 270 -18.32 -12.42 -11.60
N PHE A 271 -17.68 -11.65 -12.50
CA PHE A 271 -18.16 -11.45 -13.85
C PHE A 271 -18.24 -12.76 -14.64
N VAL A 272 -17.17 -13.56 -14.61
CA VAL A 272 -17.06 -14.84 -15.31
C VAL A 272 -18.06 -15.85 -14.76
N ILE A 273 -18.13 -16.02 -13.43
CA ILE A 273 -19.08 -16.95 -12.80
C ILE A 273 -20.52 -16.54 -13.13
N GLY A 274 -20.84 -15.24 -13.05
CA GLY A 274 -22.15 -14.72 -13.44
C GLY A 274 -22.48 -15.04 -14.90
N ALA A 275 -21.56 -14.81 -15.82
CA ALA A 275 -21.75 -15.14 -17.24
C ALA A 275 -21.92 -16.65 -17.48
N VAL A 276 -21.14 -17.50 -16.80
CA VAL A 276 -21.24 -18.97 -16.91
C VAL A 276 -22.58 -19.48 -16.37
N VAL A 277 -22.98 -19.03 -15.18
CA VAL A 277 -24.27 -19.42 -14.56
C VAL A 277 -25.44 -19.00 -15.46
N LEU A 278 -25.38 -17.80 -16.04
CA LEU A 278 -26.39 -17.34 -17.00
C LEU A 278 -26.37 -18.13 -18.30
N THR A 279 -25.19 -18.54 -18.79
CA THR A 279 -25.09 -19.36 -20.01
C THR A 279 -25.73 -20.73 -19.84
N VAL A 280 -25.59 -21.35 -18.67
CA VAL A 280 -26.15 -22.69 -18.38
C VAL A 280 -27.68 -22.65 -18.17
N SER A 281 -28.23 -21.48 -17.82
CA SER A 281 -29.66 -21.31 -17.59
C SER A 281 -30.42 -20.99 -18.89
N LEU A 282 -31.56 -21.67 -19.12
CA LEU A 282 -32.46 -21.38 -20.24
C LEU A 282 -32.98 -19.93 -20.20
N ILE A 283 -33.30 -19.43 -19.00
CA ILE A 283 -33.71 -18.04 -18.77
C ILE A 283 -32.50 -17.10 -18.81
N GLY A 284 -31.29 -17.63 -18.63
CA GLY A 284 -30.07 -16.85 -18.54
C GLY A 284 -29.56 -16.33 -19.87
N ILE A 285 -29.87 -16.94 -21.03
CA ILE A 285 -29.45 -16.44 -22.35
C ILE A 285 -29.92 -14.98 -22.61
N PRO A 286 -31.23 -14.63 -22.48
CA PRO A 286 -31.64 -13.23 -22.64
C PRO A 286 -31.05 -12.33 -21.54
N LEU A 287 -30.89 -12.84 -20.32
CA LEU A 287 -30.33 -12.07 -19.21
C LEU A 287 -28.80 -11.85 -19.36
N LEU A 288 -28.09 -12.74 -20.03
CA LEU A 288 -26.67 -12.66 -20.35
C LEU A 288 -26.39 -11.48 -21.29
N LEU A 289 -27.28 -11.24 -22.27
CA LEU A 289 -27.19 -10.08 -23.16
C LEU A 289 -27.22 -8.75 -22.38
N VAL A 290 -27.96 -8.71 -21.28
CA VAL A 290 -28.04 -7.54 -20.38
C VAL A 290 -26.85 -7.52 -19.41
N TRP A 291 -26.48 -8.66 -18.83
CA TRP A 291 -25.39 -8.77 -17.85
C TRP A 291 -24.05 -8.31 -18.40
N LEU A 292 -23.73 -8.70 -19.64
CA LEU A 292 -22.43 -8.45 -20.27
C LEU A 292 -22.07 -6.96 -20.34
N PRO A 293 -22.95 -6.03 -20.77
CA PRO A 293 -22.70 -4.60 -20.69
C PRO A 293 -23.04 -3.98 -19.33
N LEU A 294 -24.08 -4.47 -18.64
CA LEU A 294 -24.57 -3.84 -17.42
C LEU A 294 -23.61 -4.00 -16.25
N PHE A 295 -22.95 -5.16 -16.11
CA PHE A 295 -22.00 -5.41 -15.05
C PHE A 295 -20.79 -4.45 -15.09
N PRO A 296 -19.99 -4.37 -16.19
CA PRO A 296 -18.87 -3.44 -16.25
C PRO A 296 -19.32 -1.98 -16.16
N LEU A 297 -20.51 -1.64 -16.67
CA LEU A 297 -21.08 -0.31 -16.50
C LEU A 297 -21.36 0.00 -15.02
N ALA A 298 -21.95 -0.93 -14.27
CA ALA A 298 -22.22 -0.76 -12.84
C ALA A 298 -20.92 -0.59 -12.05
N VAL A 299 -19.88 -1.36 -12.39
CA VAL A 299 -18.54 -1.24 -11.80
C VAL A 299 -17.93 0.11 -12.12
N ALA A 300 -18.02 0.57 -13.37
CA ALA A 300 -17.50 1.87 -13.78
C ALA A 300 -18.21 3.02 -13.05
N VAL A 301 -19.53 2.95 -12.88
CA VAL A 301 -20.30 3.92 -12.09
C VAL A 301 -19.89 3.90 -10.62
N ALA A 302 -19.69 2.72 -10.03
CA ALA A 302 -19.24 2.59 -8.65
C ALA A 302 -17.82 3.15 -8.44
N ALA A 303 -16.88 2.82 -9.34
CA ALA A 303 -15.52 3.33 -9.30
C ALA A 303 -15.50 4.86 -9.49
N PHE A 304 -16.29 5.38 -10.44
CA PHE A 304 -16.43 6.81 -10.67
C PHE A 304 -17.02 7.54 -9.46
N ALA A 305 -18.06 6.97 -8.84
CA ALA A 305 -18.65 7.54 -7.62
C ALA A 305 -17.65 7.60 -6.46
N GLY A 306 -16.86 6.54 -6.30
CA GLY A 306 -15.77 6.49 -5.34
C GLY A 306 -14.71 7.55 -5.61
N TYR A 307 -14.27 7.68 -6.86
CA TYR A 307 -13.29 8.67 -7.29
C TYR A 307 -13.77 10.11 -7.04
N VAL A 308 -15.07 10.39 -7.26
CA VAL A 308 -15.70 11.67 -6.91
C VAL A 308 -15.64 11.93 -5.41
N GLY A 309 -15.89 10.93 -4.57
CA GLY A 309 -15.75 11.05 -3.11
C GLY A 309 -14.32 11.39 -2.68
N VAL A 310 -13.31 10.72 -3.27
CA VAL A 310 -11.89 11.05 -3.01
C VAL A 310 -11.57 12.46 -3.49
N SER A 311 -12.05 12.85 -4.67
CA SER A 311 -11.87 14.20 -5.21
C SER A 311 -12.45 15.24 -4.25
N HIS A 312 -13.65 15.01 -3.71
CA HIS A 312 -14.25 15.90 -2.73
C HIS A 312 -13.41 16.04 -1.45
N HIS A 313 -12.82 14.94 -0.96
CA HIS A 313 -11.94 14.97 0.21
C HIS A 313 -10.65 15.76 -0.06
N VAL A 314 -9.97 15.48 -1.18
CA VAL A 314 -8.77 16.21 -1.61
C VAL A 314 -9.08 17.69 -1.80
N GLY A 315 -10.23 18.02 -2.39
CA GLY A 315 -10.69 19.38 -2.58
C GLY A 315 -10.87 20.16 -1.28
N ARG A 316 -11.42 19.52 -0.23
CA ARG A 316 -11.52 20.13 1.11
C ARG A 316 -10.13 20.39 1.68
N TRP A 317 -9.25 19.39 1.64
CA TRP A 317 -7.88 19.52 2.13
C TRP A 317 -7.10 20.66 1.43
N VAL A 318 -7.21 20.78 0.11
CA VAL A 318 -6.57 21.86 -0.66
C VAL A 318 -7.12 23.23 -0.29
N LEU A 319 -8.44 23.34 -0.06
CA LEU A 319 -9.07 24.61 0.31
C LEU A 319 -8.77 25.02 1.76
N ASP A 320 -8.55 24.05 2.65
CA ASP A 320 -8.17 24.29 4.04
C ASP A 320 -6.73 24.83 4.17
N GLN A 321 -5.91 24.71 3.13
CA GLN A 321 -4.51 25.15 3.13
C GLN A 321 -4.32 26.70 3.19
N ASN A 322 -5.39 27.47 3.41
CA ASN A 322 -5.44 28.92 3.64
C ASN A 322 -4.57 29.77 2.70
N TRP A 323 -4.62 29.48 1.39
CA TRP A 323 -3.94 30.29 0.39
C TRP A 323 -4.75 31.57 0.13
N SER A 324 -4.20 32.71 0.54
CA SER A 324 -4.85 34.04 0.49
C SER A 324 -5.34 34.48 -0.90
N TRP A 325 -4.86 33.86 -1.98
CA TRP A 325 -5.34 34.13 -3.33
C TRP A 325 -6.65 33.41 -3.68
N LEU A 326 -7.04 32.38 -2.92
CA LEU A 326 -8.30 31.62 -3.09
C LEU A 326 -9.47 32.22 -2.31
N ASP A 327 -9.22 33.16 -1.40
CA ASP A 327 -10.25 33.82 -0.56
C ASP A 327 -11.30 34.62 -1.36
N ARG A 328 -10.98 34.95 -2.62
CA ARG A 328 -11.85 35.76 -3.49
C ARG A 328 -12.91 34.94 -4.22
N VAL A 329 -12.90 33.61 -4.10
CA VAL A 329 -13.87 32.71 -4.73
C VAL A 329 -14.94 32.34 -3.72
N ASP A 330 -16.18 32.75 -3.98
CA ASP A 330 -17.32 32.56 -3.07
C ASP A 330 -17.43 31.11 -2.56
N ARG A 331 -17.39 30.98 -1.23
CA ARG A 331 -17.34 29.72 -0.46
C ARG A 331 -18.61 28.86 -0.53
N ASN A 332 -19.64 29.30 -1.26
CA ASN A 332 -21.01 28.79 -1.14
C ASN A 332 -21.44 27.76 -2.19
N ARG A 333 -20.54 26.87 -2.67
CA ARG A 333 -20.94 25.78 -3.58
C ARG A 333 -20.04 24.58 -3.41
N ASP A 334 -20.58 23.47 -2.92
CA ASP A 334 -19.90 22.16 -2.88
C ASP A 334 -19.30 21.76 -4.24
N ALA A 335 -19.89 22.27 -5.33
CA ALA A 335 -19.35 22.16 -6.68
C ALA A 335 -17.91 22.68 -6.81
N HIS A 336 -17.54 23.74 -6.10
CA HIS A 336 -16.16 24.27 -6.12
C HIS A 336 -15.20 23.35 -5.41
N VAL A 337 -15.59 22.79 -4.25
CA VAL A 337 -14.76 21.81 -3.53
C VAL A 337 -14.46 20.61 -4.42
N LEU A 338 -15.50 20.08 -5.07
CA LEU A 338 -15.37 18.94 -5.98
C LEU A 338 -14.48 19.27 -7.19
N LEU A 339 -14.68 20.42 -7.83
CA LEU A 339 -13.87 20.83 -8.99
C LEU A 339 -12.42 21.09 -8.60
N THR A 340 -12.17 21.73 -7.45
CA THR A 340 -10.81 21.95 -6.94
C THR A 340 -10.10 20.64 -6.67
N GLY A 341 -10.79 19.68 -6.05
CA GLY A 341 -10.21 18.36 -5.78
C GLY A 341 -9.97 17.52 -7.04
N LEU A 342 -10.91 17.54 -7.99
CA LEU A 342 -10.72 16.92 -9.31
C LEU A 342 -9.54 17.57 -10.05
N GLY A 343 -9.44 18.89 -9.98
CA GLY A 343 -8.34 19.67 -10.54
C GLY A 343 -7.00 19.29 -9.91
N ALA A 344 -6.97 19.13 -8.59
CA ALA A 344 -5.78 18.71 -7.86
C ALA A 344 -5.33 17.30 -8.26
N LEU A 345 -6.25 16.34 -8.44
CA LEU A 345 -5.92 15.00 -8.92
C LEU A 345 -5.47 14.97 -10.39
N MET A 346 -5.96 15.90 -11.20
CA MET A 346 -5.58 16.03 -12.62
C MET A 346 -4.30 16.86 -12.82
N LEU A 347 -3.89 17.63 -11.81
CA LEU A 347 -2.75 18.54 -11.88
C LEU A 347 -1.43 17.83 -12.23
N PRO A 348 -1.10 16.64 -11.69
CA PRO A 348 0.09 15.91 -12.12
C PRO A 348 0.07 15.54 -13.61
N PHE A 349 -1.08 15.16 -14.16
CA PHE A 349 -1.18 14.84 -15.60
C PHE A 349 -1.01 16.08 -16.46
N ALA A 350 -1.64 17.20 -16.07
CA ALA A 350 -1.47 18.47 -16.74
C ALA A 350 -0.01 18.95 -16.68
N ALA A 351 0.62 18.89 -15.50
CA ALA A 351 2.02 19.25 -15.30
C ALA A 351 2.97 18.32 -16.06
N GLY A 352 2.72 17.01 -16.05
CA GLY A 352 3.49 16.00 -16.79
C GLY A 352 3.45 16.27 -18.29
N SER A 353 2.26 16.51 -18.85
CA SER A 353 2.09 16.85 -20.26
C SER A 353 2.78 18.18 -20.65
N ALA A 354 2.70 19.20 -19.79
CA ALA A 354 3.34 20.49 -20.02
C ALA A 354 4.87 20.41 -19.95
N LEU A 355 5.42 19.69 -18.95
CA LEU A 355 6.86 19.49 -18.79
C LEU A 355 7.44 18.54 -19.84
N GLY A 356 6.67 17.55 -20.29
CA GLY A 356 7.01 16.66 -21.39
C GLY A 356 7.23 17.38 -22.72
N ALA A 357 6.60 18.55 -22.90
CA ALA A 357 6.82 19.40 -24.07
C ALA A 357 8.19 20.11 -24.06
N LEU A 358 8.87 20.20 -22.92
CA LEU A 358 10.18 20.85 -22.80
C LEU A 358 11.31 19.87 -23.14
N PRO A 359 12.21 20.21 -24.08
CA PRO A 359 13.23 19.28 -24.58
C PRO A 359 14.30 18.88 -23.55
N LEU A 360 14.54 19.71 -22.53
CA LEU A 360 15.57 19.48 -21.49
C LEU A 360 15.04 18.75 -20.24
N ILE A 361 13.72 18.80 -19.98
CA ILE A 361 13.11 18.35 -18.71
C ILE A 361 12.07 17.24 -18.93
N GLY A 362 11.90 16.75 -20.17
CA GLY A 362 10.87 15.77 -20.51
C GLY A 362 10.88 14.49 -19.66
N TRP A 363 12.04 14.07 -19.15
CA TRP A 363 12.14 12.92 -18.23
C TRP A 363 11.40 13.15 -16.91
N ALA A 364 11.42 14.38 -16.37
CA ALA A 364 10.69 14.73 -15.15
C ALA A 364 9.19 14.81 -15.40
N GLY A 365 8.78 15.21 -16.62
CA GLY A 365 7.38 15.14 -17.05
C GLY A 365 6.83 13.71 -16.98
N GLY A 366 7.60 12.73 -17.47
CA GLY A 366 7.25 11.32 -17.36
C GLY A 366 7.16 10.83 -15.90
N LEU A 367 8.07 11.25 -15.02
CA LEU A 367 8.02 10.89 -13.59
C LEU A 367 6.74 11.43 -12.92
N ILE A 368 6.38 12.68 -13.21
CA ILE A 368 5.18 13.32 -12.64
C ILE A 368 3.91 12.64 -13.18
N GLU A 369 3.89 12.24 -14.45
CA GLU A 369 2.78 11.49 -15.05
C GLU A 369 2.63 10.10 -14.40
N VAL A 370 3.74 9.40 -14.15
CA VAL A 370 3.73 8.13 -13.42
C VAL A 370 3.20 8.32 -12.00
N LEU A 371 3.66 9.34 -11.28
CA LEU A 371 3.17 9.65 -9.93
C LEU A 371 1.69 9.99 -9.94
N GLY A 372 1.22 10.78 -10.92
CA GLY A 372 -0.18 11.08 -11.15
C GLY A 372 -1.01 9.83 -11.41
N THR A 373 -0.49 8.90 -12.21
CA THR A 373 -1.13 7.62 -12.52
C THR A 373 -1.27 6.77 -11.27
N ILE A 374 -0.21 6.65 -10.47
CA ILE A 374 -0.23 5.91 -9.20
C ILE A 374 -1.27 6.54 -8.24
N ALA A 375 -1.25 7.86 -8.08
CA ALA A 375 -2.21 8.57 -7.24
C ALA A 375 -3.65 8.41 -7.74
N GLY A 376 -3.87 8.46 -9.05
CA GLY A 376 -5.18 8.26 -9.67
C GLY A 376 -5.70 6.83 -9.49
N VAL A 377 -4.84 5.82 -9.66
CA VAL A 377 -5.17 4.42 -9.41
C VAL A 377 -5.47 4.18 -7.94
N ALA A 378 -4.66 4.73 -7.02
CA ALA A 378 -4.91 4.66 -5.59
C ALA A 378 -6.25 5.29 -5.22
N ALA A 379 -6.54 6.50 -5.72
CA ALA A 379 -7.82 7.18 -5.53
C ALA A 379 -9.00 6.35 -6.06
N LEU A 380 -8.82 5.69 -7.21
CA LEU A 380 -9.85 4.82 -7.78
C LEU A 380 -10.14 3.61 -6.89
N PHE A 381 -9.11 2.93 -6.37
CA PHE A 381 -9.29 1.79 -5.48
C PHE A 381 -9.88 2.19 -4.13
N VAL A 382 -9.34 3.23 -3.48
CA VAL A 382 -9.86 3.75 -2.21
C VAL A 382 -11.33 4.16 -2.36
N GLY A 383 -11.65 4.90 -3.41
CA GLY A 383 -13.01 5.30 -3.71
C GLY A 383 -13.94 4.11 -3.97
N PHE A 384 -13.52 3.17 -4.81
CA PHE A 384 -14.31 1.97 -5.12
C PHE A 384 -14.59 1.13 -3.87
N GLY A 385 -13.58 0.93 -3.02
CA GLY A 385 -13.74 0.20 -1.77
C GLY A 385 -14.70 0.87 -0.79
N ALA A 386 -14.65 2.20 -0.67
CA ALA A 386 -15.60 2.95 0.14
C ALA A 386 -17.06 2.77 -0.37
N VAL A 387 -17.26 2.74 -1.69
CA VAL A 387 -18.57 2.46 -2.28
C VAL A 387 -19.04 1.03 -1.96
N VAL A 388 -18.14 0.05 -1.98
CA VAL A 388 -18.47 -1.34 -1.63
C VAL A 388 -18.84 -1.48 -0.15
N ILE A 389 -18.06 -0.88 0.77
CA ILE A 389 -18.29 -0.93 2.22
C ILE A 389 -19.65 -0.31 2.58
N THR A 390 -19.94 0.87 2.02
CA THR A 390 -21.21 1.58 2.25
C THR A 390 -22.40 0.98 1.48
N ARG A 391 -22.16 -0.08 0.70
CA ARG A 391 -23.11 -0.75 -0.21
C ARG A 391 -23.82 0.27 -1.12
N GLY A 392 -23.04 1.15 -1.73
CA GLY A 392 -23.51 2.23 -2.60
C GLY A 392 -24.11 3.40 -1.82
N GLY A 393 -23.59 3.71 -0.63
CA GLY A 393 -24.05 4.81 0.22
C GLY A 393 -25.42 4.59 0.87
N ARG A 394 -25.92 3.34 0.93
CA ARG A 394 -27.19 3.00 1.59
C ARG A 394 -27.06 2.86 3.09
N TYR A 395 -25.87 2.50 3.56
CA TYR A 395 -25.56 2.46 4.98
C TYR A 395 -24.70 3.68 5.27
N ALA A 396 -25.30 4.70 5.89
CA ALA A 396 -24.51 5.58 6.73
C ALA A 396 -24.08 4.70 7.89
N THR A 397 -22.78 4.43 7.99
CA THR A 397 -22.20 3.84 9.21
C THR A 397 -22.40 4.88 10.32
N SER A 398 -23.58 4.88 10.96
CA SER A 398 -23.73 5.47 12.29
C SER A 398 -22.85 4.62 13.18
N TRP A 399 -21.66 5.11 13.47
CA TRP A 399 -20.67 4.39 14.25
C TRP A 399 -21.17 4.38 15.68
N PRO A 400 -21.58 3.22 16.26
CA PRO A 400 -21.86 3.17 17.69
C PRO A 400 -20.50 3.36 18.39
N GLY A 401 -20.26 4.55 18.94
CA GLY A 401 -19.02 4.87 19.67
C GLY A 401 -18.11 5.90 19.01
N SER A 402 -18.56 6.75 18.08
CA SER A 402 -17.91 8.06 17.97
C SER A 402 -18.15 8.80 19.29
N LEU A 403 -17.09 9.36 19.89
CA LEU A 403 -17.18 10.13 21.13
C LEU A 403 -18.25 11.24 21.06
N ASP A 404 -18.53 11.75 19.85
CA ASP A 404 -19.60 12.72 19.63
C ASP A 404 -21.01 12.13 19.87
N ASP A 405 -21.25 10.87 19.50
CA ASP A 405 -22.50 10.17 19.79
C ASP A 405 -22.56 9.83 21.29
N GLU A 406 -21.46 9.40 21.92
CA GLU A 406 -21.44 9.20 23.37
C GLU A 406 -21.64 10.50 24.15
N LEU A 407 -21.12 11.63 23.68
CA LEU A 407 -21.31 12.95 24.28
C LEU A 407 -22.71 13.51 24.02
N GLU A 408 -23.28 13.32 22.84
CA GLU A 408 -24.65 13.73 22.54
C GLU A 408 -25.65 12.86 23.30
N THR A 409 -25.42 11.54 23.37
CA THR A 409 -26.21 10.65 24.21
C THR A 409 -26.01 11.00 25.69
N ALA A 410 -24.78 11.20 26.16
CA ALA A 410 -24.50 11.58 27.56
C ALA A 410 -25.07 12.96 27.92
N ALA A 411 -25.09 13.92 27.00
CA ALA A 411 -25.75 15.21 27.16
C ALA A 411 -27.28 15.08 27.17
N GLU A 412 -27.84 14.19 26.36
CA GLU A 412 -29.26 13.85 26.39
C GLU A 412 -29.64 13.21 27.73
N TRP A 413 -28.84 12.27 28.25
CA TRP A 413 -29.05 11.67 29.58
C TRP A 413 -28.81 12.67 30.73
N SER A 414 -27.84 13.60 30.62
CA SER A 414 -27.62 14.62 31.65
C SER A 414 -28.75 15.63 31.73
N THR A 415 -29.49 15.84 30.64
CA THR A 415 -30.65 16.75 30.61
C THR A 415 -31.90 16.09 31.22
N VAL A 416 -31.93 14.76 31.31
CA VAL A 416 -33.07 14.01 31.87
C VAL A 416 -33.03 13.93 33.40
N ASP A 417 -31.85 13.98 34.03
CA ASP A 417 -31.70 13.96 35.50
C ASP A 417 -32.07 15.31 36.17
N ASP A 418 -32.14 16.42 35.42
CA ASP A 418 -32.51 17.74 35.96
C ASP A 418 -34.04 18.03 35.94
N LEU A 419 -34.86 17.08 35.49
CA LEU A 419 -36.32 17.29 35.36
C LEU A 419 -37.18 16.58 36.42
N ASP A 420 -36.60 15.85 37.38
CA ASP A 420 -37.36 15.07 38.39
C ASP A 420 -37.30 15.62 39.83
N ASP A 421 -36.84 16.86 40.06
CA ASP A 421 -36.73 17.43 41.42
C ASP A 421 -37.61 18.68 41.67
N SER A 422 -38.57 18.98 40.80
CA SER A 422 -39.46 20.16 40.94
C SER A 422 -40.88 19.87 41.45
N HIS A 423 -41.19 18.63 41.84
CA HIS A 423 -42.48 18.30 42.44
C HIS A 423 -42.35 17.78 43.88
N GLY A 424 -42.40 18.72 44.82
CA GLY A 424 -43.14 18.49 46.07
C GLY A 424 -42.37 18.71 47.36
N VAL A 425 -42.09 19.97 47.72
CA VAL A 425 -42.05 20.35 49.14
C VAL A 425 -42.93 21.58 49.33
N HIS A 426 -44.19 21.28 49.63
CA HIS A 426 -45.16 22.19 50.22
C HIS A 426 -44.90 22.24 51.73
N ASP A 427 -45.00 23.45 52.29
CA ASP A 427 -45.06 23.82 53.71
C ASP A 427 -43.79 23.65 54.55
N VAL A 428 -43.35 24.75 55.17
CA VAL A 428 -43.54 25.05 56.60
C VAL A 428 -42.65 26.26 57.01
N ASP A 429 -43.32 27.24 57.63
CA ASP A 429 -42.84 28.30 58.54
C ASP A 429 -42.10 29.55 58.01
N ASP A 430 -42.89 30.63 57.87
CA ASP A 430 -42.52 31.99 58.24
C ASP A 430 -41.97 32.05 59.69
N PRO A 431 -40.97 32.92 59.94
CA PRO A 431 -41.13 33.84 61.06
C PRO A 431 -40.84 35.31 60.67
N PRO A 432 -41.44 36.25 61.43
CA PRO A 432 -41.56 37.65 61.02
C PRO A 432 -40.39 38.52 61.48
N SER A 433 -40.43 39.76 60.97
CA SER A 433 -39.78 40.98 61.49
C SER A 433 -38.25 41.06 61.33
N ALA A 434 -37.64 42.21 61.07
CA ALA A 434 -38.07 43.61 61.14
C ALA A 434 -37.06 44.45 60.34
N ASP A 435 -37.42 45.71 60.07
CA ASP A 435 -36.56 46.89 60.10
C ASP A 435 -35.25 46.88 59.27
N ASP A 436 -34.83 47.93 58.62
CA ASP A 436 -35.27 49.30 58.38
C ASP A 436 -34.08 49.87 57.55
N THR A 437 -34.18 51.12 57.09
CA THR A 437 -33.04 51.94 56.61
C THR A 437 -32.35 51.53 55.30
N ASP A 438 -32.01 52.42 54.38
CA ASP A 438 -32.25 53.84 54.21
C ASP A 438 -31.80 54.19 52.78
N ASP A 439 -32.26 55.35 52.34
CA ASP A 439 -31.78 56.20 51.25
C ASP A 439 -30.40 55.90 50.64
N THR A 440 -30.29 56.00 49.31
CA THR A 440 -29.70 57.19 48.66
C THR A 440 -29.95 57.18 47.14
N PRO A 441 -30.59 58.21 46.58
CA PRO A 441 -30.53 58.55 45.16
C PRO A 441 -29.36 59.50 44.90
N GLY A 442 -28.64 59.31 43.80
CA GLY A 442 -27.51 60.17 43.43
C GLY A 442 -27.32 60.23 41.92
N GLU A 443 -28.12 61.10 41.30
CA GLU A 443 -27.77 61.73 40.03
C GLU A 443 -26.44 62.50 40.18
N GLU A 444 -25.59 62.43 39.15
CA GLU A 444 -25.11 63.59 38.36
C GLU A 444 -23.68 63.42 37.82
N GLN A 445 -23.59 63.74 36.53
CA GLN A 445 -22.45 64.24 35.73
C GLN A 445 -21.45 63.26 35.12
#